data_AF-A0A353MFU3-F1
#
_entry.id   AF-A0A353MFU3-F1
#
_cell.length_a   1.000
_cell.length_b   1.000
_cell.length_c   1.000
_cell.angle_alpha   90.00
_cell.angle_beta   90.00
_cell.angle_gamma   90.00
#
_symmetry.space_group_name_H-M   'P 1'
#
loop_
_entity.id
_entity.type
_entity.pdbx_description
1 polymer ?
#
loop_
_entity_poly.entity_id
_entity_poly.type
_entity_poly.pdbx_seq_one_letter_code
_entity_poly.pdbx_strand_id
1 'polypeptide(L)' 'MLLERLIERAKQKPEFDWDSYYTWLFSEDAGREVTGFTFWECRKCLTVNVLYLPARYGKCRCCSLIHLPSS' A
#
# COMPACT_ATOMS: atom_id res chain seq x y z
N MET A 1 0.66 24.54 5.25
CA MET A 1 -0.21 24.25 6.41
C MET A 1 0.66 24.18 7.64
N LEU A 2 0.23 24.76 8.77
CA LEU A 2 0.91 24.60 10.05
C LEU A 2 0.73 23.14 10.53
N LEU A 3 1.79 22.51 11.05
CA LEU A 3 1.78 21.10 11.48
C LEU A 3 0.66 20.79 12.48
N GLU A 4 0.39 21.72 13.40
CA GLU A 4 -0.65 21.59 14.42
C GLU A 4 -2.05 21.40 13.80
N ARG A 5 -2.38 22.16 12.75
CA ARG A 5 -3.66 22.01 12.03
C ARG A 5 -3.79 20.69 11.30
N LEU A 6 -2.67 20.11 10.85
CA LEU A 6 -2.66 18.78 10.24
C LEU A 6 -2.92 17.70 11.30
N ILE A 7 -2.30 17.82 12.48
CA ILE A 7 -2.50 16.91 13.60
C ILE A 7 -3.96 16.95 14.08
N GLU A 8 -4.54 18.15 14.21
CA GLU A 8 -5.95 18.29 14.61
C GLU A 8 -6.91 17.66 13.60
N ARG A 9 -6.66 17.84 12.30
CA ARG A 9 -7.46 17.19 11.25
C ARG A 9 -7.31 15.68 11.25
N ALA A 10 -6.10 15.16 11.49
CA ALA A 10 -5.86 13.72 11.52
C ALA A 10 -6.59 12.99 12.67
N LYS A 11 -6.98 13.71 13.73
CA LYS A 11 -7.78 13.15 14.84
C LYS A 11 -9.27 13.09 14.53
N GLN A 12 -9.74 13.78 13.50
CA GLN A 12 -11.14 13.76 13.13
C GLN A 12 -11.44 12.48 12.36
N LYS A 13 -12.62 11.89 12.60
CA LYS A 13 -13.09 10.77 11.79
C LYS A 13 -13.20 11.26 10.34
N PRO A 14 -12.58 10.57 9.37
CA PRO A 14 -12.74 10.92 7.96
C PRO A 14 -14.22 10.92 7.57
N GLU A 15 -14.62 11.89 6.75
CA GLU A 15 -15.97 11.97 6.19
C GLU A 15 -16.28 10.77 5.29
N PHE A 16 -15.26 10.26 4.60
CA PHE A 16 -15.35 9.14 3.68
C PHE A 16 -14.61 7.93 4.22
N ASP A 17 -15.15 6.75 3.93
CA ASP A 17 -14.49 5.48 4.21
C ASP A 17 -13.40 5.22 3.16
N TRP A 18 -12.23 5.82 3.41
CA TRP A 18 -11.06 5.64 2.57
C TRP A 18 -10.55 4.20 2.58
N ASP A 19 -10.74 3.46 3.67
CA ASP A 19 -10.27 2.07 3.77
C ASP A 19 -11.05 1.18 2.78
N SER A 20 -12.37 1.33 2.73
CA SER A 20 -13.21 0.64 1.74
C SER A 20 -12.88 1.07 0.31
N TYR A 21 -12.68 2.38 0.08
CA TYR A 21 -12.31 2.88 -1.25
C TYR A 21 -10.98 2.29 -1.75
N TYR A 22 -9.94 2.31 -0.92
CA TYR A 22 -8.64 1.76 -1.29
C TYR A 22 -8.68 0.24 -1.45
N THR A 23 -9.45 -0.47 -0.61
CA THR A 23 -9.65 -1.92 -0.76
C THR A 23 -10.29 -2.26 -2.10
N TRP A 24 -11.33 -1.53 -2.51
CA TRP A 24 -11.94 -1.67 -3.83
C TRP A 24 -10.94 -1.35 -4.96
N LEU A 25 -10.30 -0.18 -4.91
CA LEU A 25 -9.35 0.26 -5.95
C LEU A 25 -8.22 -0.75 -6.17
N PHE A 26 -7.64 -1.27 -5.09
CA PHE A 26 -6.57 -2.26 -5.16
C PHE A 26 -7.06 -3.66 -5.54
N SER A 27 -8.32 -4.00 -5.24
CA SER A 27 -8.92 -5.24 -5.76
C SER A 27 -9.08 -5.18 -7.28
N GLU A 28 -9.50 -4.03 -7.81
CA GLU A 28 -9.59 -3.80 -9.25
C GLU A 28 -8.21 -3.87 -9.92
N ASP A 29 -7.19 -3.20 -9.38
CA ASP A 29 -5.82 -3.23 -9.92
C ASP A 29 -5.21 -4.64 -9.87
N ALA A 30 -5.47 -5.39 -8.79
CA ALA A 30 -4.96 -6.75 -8.62
C ALA A 30 -5.73 -7.80 -9.43
N GLY A 31 -6.92 -7.47 -9.95
CA GLY A 31 -7.83 -8.40 -10.63
C GLY A 31 -8.36 -9.52 -9.71
N ARG A 32 -8.35 -9.31 -8.39
CA ARG A 32 -8.79 -10.26 -7.36
C ARG A 32 -9.06 -9.52 -6.07
N GLU A 33 -9.84 -10.13 -5.19
CA GLU A 33 -10.08 -9.59 -3.85
C GLU A 33 -8.76 -9.50 -3.05
N VAL A 34 -8.50 -8.32 -2.48
CA VAL A 34 -7.34 -8.08 -1.62
C VAL A 34 -7.80 -7.86 -0.19
N THR A 35 -7.06 -8.40 0.77
CA THR A 35 -7.34 -8.20 2.20
C THR A 35 -6.58 -7.01 2.80
N GLY A 36 -5.74 -6.38 1.97
CA GLY A 36 -4.91 -5.25 2.36
C GLY A 36 -3.73 -5.09 1.41
N PHE A 37 -2.83 -4.18 1.76
CA PHE A 37 -1.63 -3.90 0.99
C PHE A 37 -0.49 -3.52 1.93
N THR A 38 0.73 -3.73 1.46
CA THR A 38 1.95 -3.26 2.14
C THR A 38 2.93 -2.70 1.12
N PHE A 39 3.91 -1.95 1.61
CA PHE A 39 4.96 -1.36 0.78
C PHE A 39 6.29 -2.00 1.11
N TRP A 40 7.14 -2.17 0.10
CA TRP A 40 8.52 -2.57 0.30
C TRP A 40 9.44 -1.82 -0.67
N GLU A 41 10.62 -1.46 -0.16
CA GLU A 41 11.66 -0.84 -0.96
C GLU A 41 12.57 -1.91 -1.57
N CYS A 42 12.80 -1.82 -2.88
CA CYS A 42 13.71 -2.72 -3.56
C CYS A 42 15.17 -2.44 -3.20
N ARG A 43 15.83 -3.37 -2.52
CA ARG A 43 17.25 -3.25 -2.12
C ARG A 43 18.24 -3.09 -3.29
N LYS A 44 17.84 -3.39 -4.53
CA LYS A 44 18.70 -3.27 -5.72
C LYS A 44 18.56 -1.91 -6.42
N CYS A 45 17.34 -1.40 -6.56
CA CYS A 45 17.06 -0.21 -7.37
C CYS A 45 16.31 0.90 -6.62
N LEU A 46 16.11 0.72 -5.31
CA LEU A 46 15.45 1.65 -4.39
C LEU A 46 14.01 2.03 -4.78
N THR A 47 13.42 1.32 -5.73
CA THR A 47 12.01 1.53 -6.10
C THR A 47 11.10 1.04 -4.99
N VAL A 48 10.19 1.90 -4.53
CA VAL A 48 9.07 1.51 -3.66
C VAL A 48 8.03 0.76 -4.48
N ASN A 49 7.66 -0.43 -4.01
CA ASN A 49 6.67 -1.30 -4.64
C ASN A 49 5.51 -1.54 -3.68
N VAL A 50 4.33 -1.80 -4.26
CA VAL A 50 3.14 -2.22 -3.54
C VAL A 50 3.03 -3.74 -3.61
N LEU A 51 2.63 -4.36 -2.51
CA LEU A 51 2.31 -5.78 -2.42
C LEU A 51 0.87 -5.94 -1.93
N TYR A 52 0.03 -6.51 -2.77
CA TYR A 52 -1.37 -6.79 -2.44
C TYR A 52 -1.52 -8.10 -1.67
N LEU A 53 -2.03 -8.03 -0.44
CA LEU A 53 -2.26 -9.20 0.41
C LEU A 53 -3.46 -10.00 -0.11
N PRO A 54 -3.43 -11.34 -0.05
CA PRO A 54 -2.49 -12.20 0.68
C PRO A 54 -1.31 -12.73 -0.16
N ALA A 55 -0.80 -11.96 -1.14
CA ALA A 55 0.36 -12.39 -1.91
C ALA A 55 1.56 -12.73 -1.01
N ARG A 56 2.16 -13.91 -1.24
CA ARG A 56 3.34 -14.39 -0.50
C ARG A 56 4.67 -13.83 -1.01
N TYR A 57 4.64 -13.15 -2.16
CA TYR A 57 5.83 -12.55 -2.77
C TYR A 57 5.42 -11.35 -3.62
N GLY A 58 6.34 -10.40 -3.78
CA GLY A 58 6.20 -9.25 -4.67
C GLY A 58 7.27 -9.26 -5.76
N LYS A 59 7.00 -8.61 -6.88
CA LYS A 59 7.98 -8.38 -7.95
C LYS A 59 8.24 -6.88 -8.07
N CYS A 60 9.51 -6.48 -8.09
CA CYS A 60 9.86 -5.08 -8.29
C CYS A 60 9.42 -4.62 -9.68
N ARG A 61 8.66 -3.53 -9.75
CA ARG A 61 8.18 -2.95 -11.01
C ARG A 61 9.30 -2.39 -11.90
N CYS A 62 10.47 -2.09 -11.33
CA CYS A 62 11.60 -1.53 -12.06
C CYS A 62 12.59 -2.60 -12.52
N CYS A 63 13.14 -3.39 -11.58
CA CYS A 63 14.24 -4.32 -11.89
C CYS A 63 13.83 -5.80 -11.86
N SER A 64 12.53 -6.10 -11.69
CA SER A 64 11.99 -7.46 -11.62
C SER A 64 12.50 -8.34 -10.47
N LEU A 65 13.24 -7.77 -9.50
CA LEU A 65 13.68 -8.50 -8.31
C LEU A 65 12.47 -9.00 -7.50
N ILE A 66 12.51 -10.26 -7.08
CA ILE A 66 11.46 -10.86 -6.25
C ILE A 66 11.73 -10.52 -4.77
N HIS A 67 10.69 -10.02 -4.09
CA HIS A 67 10.65 -9.84 -2.66
C HIS A 67 9.87 -10.97 -2.00
N LEU A 68 10.46 -11.59 -0.99
CA LEU A 68 9.81 -12.51 -0.09
C LEU A 68 9.69 -11.78 1.26
N PRO A 69 8.48 -11.39 1.69
CA PRO A 69 8.27 -10.89 3.04
C PRO A 69 8.74 -11.97 4.02
N SER A 70 9.63 -11.62 4.95
CA SER A 70 10.00 -12.53 6.03
C SER A 70 8.76 -12.81 6.88
N SER A 71 8.40 -14.09 6.96
CA SER A 71 7.27 -14.64 7.74
C SER A 71 7.33 -14.31 9.22
#